data_AF-A0A8J6R4X4-F1
#
_entry.id   AF-A0A8J6R4X4-F1
#
_cell.length_a   1.000
_cell.length_b   1.000
_cell.length_c   1.000
_cell.angle_alpha   90.00
_cell.angle_beta   90.00
_cell.angle_gamma   90.00
#
_symmetry.space_group_name_H-M   'P 1'
#
loop_
_entity.id
_entity.type
_entity.pdbx_description
1 polymer ?
#
loop_
_entity_poly.entity_id
_entity_poly.type
_entity_poly.pdbx_seq_one_letter_code
_entity_poly.pdbx_strand_id
1 'polypeptide(L)'
;MEDPSNASFSDIKGFELNLLKEEYFFIQNIIEDYNKQIWVIKALGITGTGALLGLALQQKQNLFALIGCAIPIFFWILESQWKHFQRGFYPRVVELETILLNGHQLRGPAIYTVWSRSFKRAPVSKRQGYVWDGLLNPSVFVSYVLEIGFLLVVYALDLV
;
A
#
# COMPACT_ATOMS: atom_id res chain seq x y z
N MET A 1 -9.97 52.81 -3.29
CA MET A 1 -9.18 52.58 -4.52
C MET A 1 -8.26 51.43 -4.17
N GLU A 2 -8.63 50.20 -4.56
CA GLU A 2 -7.80 49.02 -4.28
C GLU A 2 -6.52 49.12 -5.12
N ASP A 3 -5.37 48.92 -4.47
CA ASP A 3 -4.07 48.89 -5.12
C ASP A 3 -4.00 47.69 -6.09
N PRO A 4 -3.73 47.88 -7.39
CA PRO A 4 -3.67 46.81 -8.38
C PRO A 4 -2.64 45.72 -8.05
N SER A 5 -1.64 46.00 -7.20
CA SER A 5 -0.69 45.00 -6.70
C SER A 5 -1.34 43.95 -5.77
N ASN A 6 -2.35 44.34 -5.00
CA ASN A 6 -3.04 43.43 -4.07
C ASN A 6 -3.95 42.43 -4.80
N ALA A 7 -4.52 42.82 -5.95
CA ALA A 7 -5.32 41.93 -6.79
C ALA A 7 -4.46 40.80 -7.39
N SER A 8 -3.29 41.15 -7.94
CA SER A 8 -2.34 40.17 -8.50
C SER A 8 -1.81 39.18 -7.45
N PHE A 9 -1.52 39.65 -6.24
CA PHE A 9 -1.04 38.79 -5.16
C PHE A 9 -2.11 37.84 -4.61
N SER A 10 -3.37 38.29 -4.55
CA SER A 10 -4.52 37.43 -4.22
C SER A 10 -4.73 36.33 -5.27
N ASP A 11 -4.51 36.66 -6.55
CA ASP A 11 -4.67 35.72 -7.66
C ASP A 11 -3.59 34.61 -7.63
N ILE A 12 -2.34 34.98 -7.33
CA ILE A 12 -1.22 34.02 -7.16
C ILE A 12 -1.50 33.06 -6.01
N LYS A 13 -1.95 33.57 -4.86
CA LYS A 13 -2.31 32.71 -3.71
C LYS A 13 -3.46 31.76 -4.03
N GLY A 14 -4.46 32.23 -4.76
CA GLY A 14 -5.57 31.41 -5.22
C GLY A 14 -5.09 30.29 -6.17
N PHE A 15 -4.18 30.61 -7.07
CA PHE A 15 -3.55 29.65 -7.98
C PHE A 15 -2.71 28.59 -7.25
N GLU A 16 -1.82 29.01 -6.34
CA GLU A 16 -1.01 28.10 -5.53
C GLU A 16 -1.88 27.14 -4.69
N LEU A 17 -2.95 27.66 -4.09
CA LEU A 17 -3.91 26.84 -3.36
C LEU A 17 -4.58 25.78 -4.24
N ASN A 18 -4.94 26.14 -5.46
CA ASN A 18 -5.53 25.17 -6.40
C ASN A 18 -4.51 24.08 -6.77
N LEU A 19 -3.25 24.45 -7.04
CA LEU A 19 -2.18 23.47 -7.27
C LEU A 19 -1.98 22.51 -6.10
N LEU A 20 -2.00 23.00 -4.86
CA LEU A 20 -1.86 22.16 -3.66
C LEU A 20 -3.05 21.20 -3.48
N LYS A 21 -4.27 21.65 -3.81
CA LYS A 21 -5.46 20.78 -3.80
C LYS A 21 -5.38 19.70 -4.88
N GLU A 22 -4.97 20.08 -6.08
CA GLU A 22 -4.77 19.14 -7.19
C GLU A 22 -3.70 18.10 -6.85
N GLU A 23 -2.55 18.52 -6.31
CA GLU A 23 -1.51 17.61 -5.83
C GLU A 23 -2.04 16.68 -4.74
N TYR A 24 -2.80 17.20 -3.77
CA TYR A 24 -3.40 16.39 -2.71
C TYR A 24 -4.31 15.29 -3.27
N PHE A 25 -5.27 15.63 -4.15
CA PHE A 25 -6.17 14.63 -4.73
C PHE A 25 -5.43 13.66 -5.66
N PHE A 26 -4.43 14.13 -6.39
CA PHE A 26 -3.59 13.30 -7.22
C PHE A 26 -2.86 12.23 -6.40
N ILE A 27 -2.22 12.61 -5.28
CA ILE A 27 -1.53 11.66 -4.41
C ILE A 27 -2.51 10.69 -3.73
N GLN A 28 -3.69 11.15 -3.32
CA GLN A 28 -4.73 10.26 -2.77
C GLN A 28 -5.17 9.20 -3.77
N ASN A 29 -5.37 9.58 -5.03
CA ASN A 29 -5.69 8.62 -6.11
C ASN A 29 -4.57 7.61 -6.33
N ILE A 30 -3.31 8.05 -6.35
CA ILE A 30 -2.15 7.15 -6.45
C ILE A 30 -2.15 6.12 -5.31
N ILE A 31 -2.38 6.56 -4.07
CA ILE A 31 -2.43 5.68 -2.89
C ILE A 31 -3.56 4.66 -3.01
N GLU A 32 -4.73 5.07 -3.51
CA GLU A 32 -5.88 4.19 -3.74
C GLU A 32 -5.58 3.15 -4.83
N ASP A 33 -4.94 3.55 -5.92
CA ASP A 33 -4.59 2.65 -7.02
C ASP A 33 -3.56 1.59 -6.59
N TYR A 34 -2.60 1.95 -5.74
CA TYR A 34 -1.74 0.95 -5.09
C TYR A 34 -2.53 -0.07 -4.27
N ASN A 35 -3.56 0.36 -3.53
CA ASN A 35 -4.40 -0.59 -2.80
C ASN A 35 -5.15 -1.53 -3.75
N LYS A 36 -5.68 -1.03 -4.88
CA LYS A 36 -6.32 -1.86 -5.91
C LYS A 36 -5.35 -2.88 -6.49
N GLN A 37 -4.12 -2.46 -6.82
CA GLN A 37 -3.08 -3.36 -7.35
C GLN A 37 -2.68 -4.44 -6.35
N ILE A 38 -2.55 -4.11 -5.06
CA ILE A 38 -2.28 -5.10 -4.01
C ILE A 38 -3.37 -6.18 -3.95
N TRP A 39 -4.65 -5.81 -4.09
CA TRP A 39 -5.74 -6.79 -4.15
C TRP A 39 -5.62 -7.73 -5.36
N VAL A 40 -5.25 -7.19 -6.53
CA VAL A 40 -4.99 -7.99 -7.75
C VAL A 40 -3.84 -8.97 -7.53
N ILE A 41 -2.73 -8.51 -6.95
CA ILE A 41 -1.55 -9.33 -6.63
C ILE A 41 -1.94 -10.49 -5.72
N LYS A 42 -2.70 -10.23 -4.65
CA LYS A 42 -3.17 -11.29 -3.74
C LYS A 42 -4.08 -12.29 -4.44
N ALA A 43 -5.00 -11.82 -5.29
CA ALA A 43 -5.91 -12.70 -6.04
C ALA A 43 -5.14 -13.63 -7.00
N LEU A 44 -4.15 -13.09 -7.72
CA LEU A 44 -3.31 -13.88 -8.62
C LEU A 44 -2.42 -14.87 -7.87
N GLY A 45 -1.87 -14.49 -6.71
CA GLY A 45 -1.10 -15.38 -5.85
C GLY A 45 -1.90 -16.60 -5.41
N ILE A 46 -3.09 -16.36 -4.82
CA ILE A 46 -3.99 -17.44 -4.37
C ILE A 46 -4.42 -18.33 -5.54
N THR A 47 -4.72 -17.73 -6.70
CA THR A 47 -5.11 -18.49 -7.90
C THR A 47 -3.98 -19.38 -8.39
N GLY A 48 -2.75 -18.86 -8.43
CA GLY A 48 -1.55 -19.61 -8.84
C GLY A 48 -1.27 -20.78 -7.91
N THR A 49 -1.30 -20.55 -6.59
CA THR A 49 -1.13 -21.59 -5.58
C THR A 49 -2.24 -22.65 -5.66
N GLY A 50 -3.50 -22.21 -5.81
CA GLY A 50 -4.65 -23.11 -5.96
C GLY A 50 -4.56 -23.99 -7.20
N ALA A 51 -4.09 -23.46 -8.32
CA ALA A 51 -3.88 -24.22 -9.55
C ALA A 51 -2.83 -25.32 -9.38
N LEU A 52 -1.69 -25.00 -8.73
CA LEU A 52 -0.65 -25.99 -8.43
C LEU A 52 -1.12 -27.06 -7.45
N LEU A 53 -1.90 -26.69 -6.43
CA LEU A 53 -2.50 -27.64 -5.50
C LEU A 53 -3.51 -28.56 -6.21
N GLY A 54 -4.31 -28.01 -7.13
CA GLY A 54 -5.21 -28.80 -7.97
C GLY A 54 -4.47 -29.82 -8.85
N LEU A 55 -3.34 -29.43 -9.45
CA LEU A 55 -2.49 -30.34 -10.22
C LEU A 55 -1.84 -31.41 -9.32
N ALA A 56 -1.40 -31.01 -8.13
CA ALA A 56 -0.82 -31.92 -7.15
C ALA A 56 -1.82 -33.04 -6.79
N LEU A 57 -3.08 -32.69 -6.55
CA LEU A 57 -4.17 -33.63 -6.25
C LEU A 57 -4.48 -34.57 -7.43
N GLN A 58 -4.41 -34.07 -8.66
CA GLN A 58 -4.66 -34.88 -9.86
C GLN A 58 -3.52 -35.88 -10.12
N GLN A 59 -2.27 -35.45 -9.94
CA GLN A 59 -1.10 -36.28 -10.22
C GLN A 59 -0.67 -37.14 -9.02
N LYS A 60 -1.26 -36.93 -7.84
CA LYS A 60 -0.87 -37.56 -6.56
C LYS A 60 0.63 -37.42 -6.28
N GLN A 61 1.15 -36.23 -6.59
CA GLN A 61 2.57 -35.92 -6.48
C GLN A 61 2.73 -34.76 -5.53
N ASN A 62 3.08 -35.10 -4.30
CA ASN A 62 3.23 -34.14 -3.23
C ASN A 62 4.37 -33.12 -3.45
N LEU A 63 5.31 -33.41 -4.38
CA LEU A 63 6.37 -32.49 -4.78
C LEU A 63 5.82 -31.16 -5.34
N PHE A 64 4.63 -31.16 -5.94
CA PHE A 64 3.98 -29.95 -6.43
C PHE A 64 3.58 -28.99 -5.30
N ALA A 65 3.27 -29.49 -4.09
CA ALA A 65 3.03 -28.64 -2.93
C ALA A 65 4.31 -27.91 -2.46
N LEU A 66 5.46 -28.59 -2.50
CA LEU A 66 6.76 -28.01 -2.18
C LEU A 66 7.18 -26.96 -3.22
N ILE A 67 7.04 -27.26 -4.52
CA ILE A 67 7.31 -26.31 -5.61
C ILE A 67 6.33 -25.12 -5.52
N GLY A 68 5.08 -25.39 -5.11
CA GLY A 68 4.05 -24.38 -4.90
C GLY A 68 4.45 -23.27 -3.92
N CYS A 69 5.34 -23.55 -2.96
CA CYS A 69 5.85 -22.55 -2.02
C CYS A 69 6.60 -21.40 -2.70
N ALA A 70 7.11 -21.59 -3.92
CA ALA A 70 7.78 -20.52 -4.67
C ALA A 70 6.82 -19.39 -5.05
N ILE A 71 5.54 -19.70 -5.32
CA ILE A 71 4.52 -18.70 -5.71
C ILE A 71 4.32 -17.64 -4.63
N PRO A 72 3.91 -17.98 -3.39
CA PRO A 72 3.72 -16.98 -2.36
C PRO A 72 5.01 -16.20 -2.04
N ILE A 73 6.20 -16.78 -2.23
CA ILE A 73 7.47 -16.06 -2.08
C ILE A 73 7.61 -14.95 -3.14
N PHE A 74 7.36 -15.24 -4.42
CA PHE A 74 7.42 -14.23 -5.48
C PHE A 74 6.38 -13.13 -5.26
N PHE A 75 5.15 -13.51 -4.92
CA PHE A 75 4.08 -12.55 -4.66
C PHE A 75 4.35 -11.73 -3.39
N TRP A 76 5.00 -12.30 -2.37
CA TRP A 76 5.45 -11.56 -1.19
C TRP A 76 6.43 -10.46 -1.56
N ILE A 77 7.44 -10.76 -2.37
CA ILE A 77 8.42 -9.76 -2.82
C ILE A 77 7.73 -8.63 -3.60
N LEU A 78 6.84 -9.00 -4.53
CA LEU A 78 6.09 -8.04 -5.34
C LEU A 78 5.22 -7.13 -4.46
N GLU A 79 4.35 -7.69 -3.61
CA GLU A 79 3.50 -6.88 -2.71
C GLU A 79 4.35 -5.99 -1.81
N SER A 80 5.50 -6.47 -1.34
CA SER A 80 6.43 -5.70 -0.52
C SER A 80 6.99 -4.47 -1.26
N GLN A 81 7.30 -4.60 -2.55
CA GLN A 81 7.76 -3.47 -3.38
C GLN A 81 6.65 -2.43 -3.54
N TRP A 82 5.44 -2.87 -3.89
CA TRP A 82 4.29 -1.98 -4.03
C TRP A 82 3.94 -1.28 -2.72
N LYS A 83 4.01 -1.99 -1.58
CA LYS A 83 3.76 -1.41 -0.26
C LYS A 83 4.82 -0.41 0.16
N HIS A 84 6.07 -0.66 -0.19
CA HIS A 84 7.17 0.27 0.05
C HIS A 84 6.99 1.56 -0.77
N PHE A 85 6.65 1.45 -2.06
CA PHE A 85 6.36 2.61 -2.89
C PHE A 85 5.15 3.40 -2.40
N GLN A 86 4.06 2.73 -2.02
CA GLN A 86 2.88 3.39 -1.44
C GLN A 86 3.24 4.23 -0.19
N ARG A 87 4.11 3.71 0.68
CA ARG A 87 4.56 4.43 1.89
C ARG A 87 5.36 5.69 1.60
N GLY A 88 6.04 5.77 0.45
CA GLY A 88 6.78 6.96 0.03
C GLY A 88 5.91 8.22 -0.09
N PHE A 89 4.61 8.05 -0.35
CA PHE A 89 3.68 9.17 -0.54
C PHE A 89 3.10 9.72 0.77
N TYR A 90 3.06 8.94 1.85
CA TYR A 90 2.41 9.36 3.10
C TYR A 90 3.02 10.60 3.77
N PRO A 91 4.36 10.80 3.80
CA PRO A 91 4.92 12.04 4.34
C PRO A 91 4.42 13.29 3.62
N ARG A 92 4.34 13.24 2.27
CA ARG A 92 3.85 14.36 1.47
C ARG A 92 2.38 14.64 1.69
N VAL A 93 1.55 13.60 1.85
CA VAL A 93 0.13 13.79 2.20
C VAL A 93 -0.02 14.53 3.53
N VAL A 94 0.76 14.17 4.55
CA VAL A 94 0.70 14.86 5.86
C VAL A 94 1.14 16.30 5.75
N GLU A 95 2.18 16.58 4.96
CA GLU A 95 2.63 17.95 4.69
C GLU A 95 1.52 18.78 4.03
N LEU A 96 0.88 18.26 2.98
CA LEU A 96 -0.23 18.91 2.29
C LEU A 96 -1.42 19.17 3.21
N GLU A 97 -1.85 18.16 3.98
CA GLU A 97 -2.94 18.33 4.96
C GLU A 97 -2.56 19.37 6.02
N THR A 98 -1.30 19.43 6.45
CA THR A 98 -0.83 20.43 7.42
C THR A 98 -0.90 21.84 6.82
N ILE A 99 -0.46 22.03 5.57
CA ILE A 99 -0.53 23.32 4.86
C ILE A 99 -1.99 23.76 4.68
N LEU A 100 -2.87 22.85 4.25
CA LEU A 100 -4.28 23.17 3.98
C LEU A 100 -5.08 23.46 5.27
N LEU A 101 -4.84 22.71 6.35
CA LEU A 101 -5.54 22.89 7.63
C LEU A 101 -5.03 24.12 8.38
N ASN A 102 -3.71 24.27 8.56
CA ASN A 102 -3.14 25.34 9.37
C ASN A 102 -2.96 26.65 8.60
N GLY A 103 -2.60 26.57 7.31
CA GLY A 103 -2.34 27.75 6.48
C GLY A 103 -3.60 28.43 5.98
N HIS A 104 -4.71 27.69 5.82
CA HIS A 104 -5.95 28.20 5.23
C HIS A 104 -7.22 27.93 6.04
N GLN A 105 -7.08 27.43 7.28
CA GLN A 105 -8.18 27.19 8.23
C GLN A 105 -9.34 26.36 7.65
N LEU A 106 -9.04 25.45 6.72
CA LEU A 106 -10.04 24.57 6.15
C LEU A 106 -10.43 23.47 7.16
N ARG A 107 -11.70 23.06 7.18
CA ARG A 107 -12.17 21.91 8.00
C ARG A 107 -11.80 20.54 7.41
N GLY A 108 -11.45 20.51 6.12
CA GLY A 108 -10.92 19.36 5.39
C GLY A 108 -10.04 19.90 4.25
N PRO A 109 -9.05 19.14 3.76
CA PRO A 109 -8.94 17.69 3.76
C PRO A 109 -8.00 17.16 4.84
N ALA A 110 -8.44 16.14 5.58
CA ALA A 110 -7.67 15.49 6.64
C ALA A 110 -7.86 13.96 6.59
N ILE A 111 -7.99 13.40 5.39
CA ILE A 111 -8.35 11.98 5.20
C ILE A 111 -7.29 11.11 5.87
N TYR A 112 -6.03 11.36 5.57
CA TYR A 112 -4.93 10.56 6.07
C TYR A 112 -4.65 10.84 7.55
N THR A 113 -4.65 12.11 7.98
CA THR A 113 -4.39 12.50 9.37
C THR A 113 -5.48 11.97 10.32
N VAL A 114 -6.76 12.02 9.94
CA VAL A 114 -7.87 11.49 10.75
C VAL A 114 -7.82 9.97 10.82
N TRP A 115 -7.55 9.31 9.69
CA TRP A 115 -7.39 7.85 9.65
C TRP A 115 -6.20 7.39 10.51
N SER A 116 -5.02 8.00 10.31
CA SER A 116 -3.80 7.63 11.03
C SER A 116 -3.96 7.83 12.54
N ARG A 117 -4.60 8.93 12.96
CA ARG A 117 -4.94 9.18 14.37
C ARG A 117 -5.88 8.11 14.93
N SER A 118 -6.95 7.77 14.20
CA SER A 118 -7.92 6.74 14.62
C SER A 118 -7.26 5.37 14.82
N PHE A 119 -6.30 5.02 13.96
CA PHE A 119 -5.57 3.75 14.03
C PHE A 119 -4.24 3.82 14.79
N LYS A 120 -3.93 4.94 15.46
CA LYS A 120 -2.65 5.18 16.17
C LYS A 120 -1.43 4.87 15.29
N ARG A 121 -1.53 5.14 13.99
CA ARG A 121 -0.46 4.91 13.01
C ARG A 121 0.39 6.15 12.85
N ALA A 122 1.71 5.96 12.84
CA ALA A 122 2.64 7.02 12.53
C ALA A 122 2.71 7.22 11.01
N PRO A 123 2.80 8.48 10.53
CA PRO A 123 2.91 8.78 9.12
C PRO A 123 4.26 8.39 8.51
N VAL A 124 5.30 8.45 9.34
CA VAL A 124 6.65 8.02 9.03
C VAL A 124 6.90 6.71 9.75
N SER A 125 7.45 5.73 9.04
CA SER A 125 7.87 4.48 9.64
C SER A 125 8.98 4.72 10.67
N LYS A 126 8.92 4.01 11.81
CA LYS A 126 9.99 4.01 12.82
C LYS A 126 11.30 3.44 12.29
N ARG A 127 11.26 2.59 11.26
CA ARG A 127 12.42 1.94 10.66
C ARG A 127 12.32 2.11 9.16
N GLN A 128 13.14 3.02 8.63
CA GLN A 128 13.15 3.32 7.21
C GLN A 128 13.84 2.21 6.42
N GLY A 129 13.27 1.88 5.27
CA GLY A 129 13.90 1.04 4.27
C GLY A 129 13.05 -0.16 3.86
N TYR A 130 13.34 -0.67 2.66
CA TYR A 130 12.55 -1.72 2.00
C TYR A 130 12.30 -2.96 2.88
N VAL A 131 13.30 -3.40 3.65
CA VAL A 131 13.21 -4.61 4.47
C VAL A 131 12.13 -4.47 5.54
N TRP A 132 12.08 -3.35 6.27
CA TRP A 132 11.11 -3.16 7.35
C TRP A 132 9.77 -2.63 6.83
N ASP A 133 9.81 -1.81 5.78
CA ASP A 133 8.62 -1.12 5.29
C ASP A 133 7.81 -1.90 4.27
N GLY A 134 8.49 -2.70 3.46
CA GLY A 134 7.90 -3.63 2.51
C GLY A 134 7.90 -5.05 3.06
N LEU A 135 9.08 -5.67 3.11
CA LEU A 135 9.22 -7.12 3.27
C LEU A 135 8.65 -7.64 4.59
N LEU A 136 9.03 -7.05 5.71
CA LEU A 136 8.61 -7.45 7.05
C LEU A 136 7.40 -6.65 7.56
N ASN A 137 6.67 -5.99 6.66
CA ASN A 137 5.45 -5.30 7.03
C ASN A 137 4.38 -6.32 7.45
N PRO A 138 3.81 -6.22 8.67
CA PRO A 138 2.81 -7.17 9.16
C PRO A 138 1.59 -7.35 8.27
N SER A 139 1.17 -6.31 7.54
CA SER A 139 0.03 -6.43 6.62
C SER A 139 0.36 -7.24 5.36
N VAL A 140 1.64 -7.45 5.07
CA VAL A 140 2.15 -8.14 3.87
C VAL A 140 2.58 -9.55 4.24
N PHE A 141 3.57 -9.71 5.13
CA PHE A 141 4.21 -11.02 5.32
C PHE A 141 3.28 -12.07 5.94
N VAL A 142 2.32 -11.67 6.78
CA VAL A 142 1.45 -12.61 7.51
C VAL A 142 0.65 -13.49 6.55
N SER A 143 0.09 -12.94 5.47
CA SER A 143 -0.66 -13.75 4.51
C SER A 143 0.21 -14.79 3.82
N TYR A 144 1.44 -14.41 3.45
CA TYR A 144 2.36 -15.30 2.74
C TYR A 144 2.98 -16.36 3.62
N VAL A 145 3.32 -16.04 4.88
CA VAL A 145 3.80 -17.02 5.85
C VAL A 145 2.72 -18.07 6.15
N LEU A 146 1.46 -17.66 6.26
CA LEU A 146 0.35 -18.59 6.44
C LEU A 146 0.15 -19.49 5.21
N GLU A 147 0.23 -18.93 4.01
CA GLU A 147 0.11 -19.71 2.76
C GLU A 147 1.26 -20.72 2.59
N ILE A 148 2.50 -20.31 2.81
CA ILE A 148 3.67 -21.20 2.79
C ILE A 148 3.54 -22.28 3.87
N GLY A 149 3.15 -21.89 5.10
CA GLY A 149 2.95 -22.84 6.20
C GLY A 149 1.89 -23.88 5.87
N PHE A 150 0.79 -23.47 5.23
CA PHE A 150 -0.24 -24.39 4.77
C PHE A 150 0.29 -25.39 3.74
N LEU A 151 1.03 -24.93 2.72
CA LEU A 151 1.63 -25.80 1.70
C LEU A 151 2.65 -26.78 2.29
N LEU A 152 3.46 -26.33 3.26
CA LEU A 152 4.40 -27.20 3.96
C LEU A 152 3.70 -28.26 4.82
N VAL A 153 2.56 -27.93 5.44
CA VAL A 153 1.75 -28.92 6.17
C VAL A 153 1.16 -29.95 5.21
N VAL A 154 0.64 -29.51 4.06
CA VAL A 154 0.16 -30.40 2.99
C VAL A 154 1.25 -31.36 2.56
N TYR A 155 2.46 -30.82 2.33
CA TYR A 155 3.63 -31.62 1.98
C TYR A 155 4.03 -32.59 3.09
N ALA A 156 4.14 -32.15 4.34
CA ALA A 156 4.62 -32.98 5.44
C ALA A 156 3.67 -34.15 5.78
N LEU A 157 2.37 -34.00 5.49
CA LEU A 157 1.35 -34.98 5.82
C LEU A 157 0.97 -35.90 4.64
N ASP A 158 1.62 -35.78 3.49
CA ASP A 158 1.27 -36.51 2.25
C ASP A 158 -0.24 -36.44 1.94
N LEU A 159 -0.84 -35.26 2.15
CA LEU A 159 -2.29 -35.05 1.97
C LEU A 159 -2.71 -34.98 0.49
N VAL A 160 -1.74 -34.97 -0.42
CA VAL A 160 -1.89 -34.73 -1.86
C VAL A 160 -0.98 -35.65 -2.65
#